data_AF-A0A821R5K2-F1
#
_entry.id   AF-A0A821R5K2-F1
#
_cell.length_a   1.000
_cell.length_b   1.000
_cell.length_c   1.000
_cell.angle_alpha   90.00
_cell.angle_beta   90.00
_cell.angle_gamma   90.00
#
_symmetry.space_group_name_H-M   'P 1'
#
loop_
_entity.id
_entity.type
_entity.pdbx_description
1 polymer ?
#
loop_
_entity_poly.entity_id
_entity_poly.type
_entity_poly.pdbx_seq_one_letter_code
_entity_poly.pdbx_strand_id
1 'polypeptide(L)'
;KILNDILFILVESVISDLKQILFNPLKLFSRRQDKINVDLKLMIEFFLSCLRLNSHNNEILKVCLNLLSLAMFHYVIVKVIYRIITQKNHLPWWPQIDIIY
;
A
#
# COMPACT_ATOMS: atom_id res chain seq x y z
N LYS A 1 -19.60 -20.03 -7.03
CA LYS A 1 -18.63 -20.43 -5.97
C LYS A 1 -17.21 -20.52 -6.56
N ILE A 2 -16.93 -21.45 -7.48
CA ILE A 2 -15.61 -21.58 -8.16
C ILE A 2 -15.13 -20.28 -8.83
N LEU A 3 -16.02 -19.52 -9.47
CA LEU A 3 -15.67 -18.25 -10.13
C LEU A 3 -15.19 -17.17 -9.14
N ASN A 4 -15.69 -17.19 -7.90
CA ASN A 4 -15.23 -16.27 -6.85
C ASN A 4 -13.85 -16.68 -6.34
N ASP A 5 -13.56 -17.98 -6.27
CA ASP A 5 -12.28 -18.50 -5.81
C ASP A 5 -11.16 -18.18 -6.82
N ILE A 6 -11.44 -18.32 -8.12
CA ILE A 6 -10.50 -17.93 -9.18
C ILE A 6 -10.25 -16.41 -9.16
N LEU A 7 -11.30 -15.62 -8.99
CA LEU A 7 -11.19 -14.16 -8.90
C LEU A 7 -10.35 -13.75 -7.69
N PHE A 8 -10.55 -14.40 -6.54
CA PHE A 8 -9.77 -14.15 -5.33
C PHE A 8 -8.29 -14.49 -5.54
N ILE A 9 -7.98 -15.64 -6.13
CA ILE A 9 -6.60 -16.05 -6.45
C ILE A 9 -5.94 -15.03 -7.40
N LEU A 10 -6.67 -14.55 -8.41
CA LEU A 10 -6.15 -13.56 -9.35
C LEU A 10 -5.85 -12.23 -8.64
N VAL A 11 -6.75 -11.76 -7.78
CA VAL A 11 -6.57 -10.53 -7.01
C VAL A 11 -5.34 -10.64 -6.09
N GLU A 12 -5.21 -11.74 -5.35
CA GLU A 12 -4.05 -11.99 -4.49
C GLU A 12 -2.74 -12.03 -5.29
N SER A 13 -2.74 -12.68 -6.46
CA SER A 13 -1.58 -12.74 -7.36
C SER A 13 -1.16 -11.34 -7.83
N VAL A 14 -2.11 -10.53 -8.32
CA VAL A 14 -1.84 -9.16 -8.79
C VAL A 14 -1.35 -8.27 -7.64
N ILE A 15 -1.91 -8.40 -6.44
CA ILE A 15 -1.47 -7.66 -5.25
C ILE A 15 -0.03 -8.05 -4.89
N SER A 16 0.29 -9.35 -4.92
CA SER A 16 1.64 -9.85 -4.67
C SER A 16 2.65 -9.27 -5.65
N ASP A 17 2.35 -9.30 -6.96
CA ASP A 17 3.22 -8.76 -8.00
C ASP A 17 3.43 -7.25 -7.85
N LEU A 18 2.34 -6.50 -7.67
CA LEU A 18 2.42 -5.05 -7.46
C LEU A 18 3.24 -4.70 -6.22
N LYS A 19 3.10 -5.46 -5.14
CA LYS A 19 3.87 -5.26 -3.92
C LYS A 19 5.36 -5.49 -4.15
N GLN A 20 5.74 -6.56 -4.83
CA GLN A 20 7.13 -6.85 -5.17
C GLN A 20 7.74 -5.79 -6.10
N ILE A 21 6.93 -5.15 -6.95
CA ILE A 21 7.39 -4.11 -7.86
C ILE A 21 7.49 -2.75 -7.16
N LEU A 22 6.46 -2.36 -6.41
CA LEU A 22 6.33 -1.03 -5.81
C LEU A 22 7.14 -0.88 -4.52
N PHE A 23 7.21 -1.94 -3.71
CA PHE A 23 7.85 -1.93 -2.39
C PHE A 23 9.10 -2.83 -2.36
N ASN A 24 9.91 -2.78 -3.42
CA ASN A 24 11.18 -3.48 -3.45
C ASN A 24 12.28 -2.62 -2.77
N PRO A 25 12.87 -3.06 -1.65
CA PRO A 25 13.94 -2.32 -0.99
C PRO A 25 15.24 -2.31 -1.79
N LEU A 26 15.45 -3.29 -2.68
CA LEU A 26 16.67 -3.43 -3.49
C LEU A 26 16.60 -2.63 -4.80
N LYS A 27 15.39 -2.35 -5.30
CA LYS A 27 15.18 -1.66 -6.59
C LYS A 27 14.03 -0.68 -6.49
N LEU A 28 14.35 0.60 -6.52
CA LEU A 28 13.33 1.65 -6.54
C LEU A 28 12.43 1.52 -7.77
N PHE A 29 11.13 1.59 -7.51
CA PHE A 29 10.14 1.77 -8.57
C PHE A 29 10.27 3.17 -9.17
N SER A 30 10.50 3.25 -10.48
CA SER A 30 10.45 4.49 -11.24
C SER A 30 10.03 4.20 -12.66
N ARG A 31 8.98 4.86 -13.14
CA ARG A 31 8.50 4.68 -14.52
C ARG A 31 9.21 5.55 -15.55
N ARG A 32 9.91 6.61 -15.10
CA ARG A 32 10.80 7.52 -15.88
C ARG A 32 11.31 8.66 -14.97
N GLN A 33 12.41 9.31 -15.34
CA GLN A 33 12.81 10.60 -14.79
C GLN A 33 11.62 11.59 -14.94
N ASP A 34 11.33 12.38 -13.91
CA ASP A 34 10.20 13.34 -13.78
C ASP A 34 8.81 12.80 -13.38
N LYS A 35 8.64 11.49 -13.16
CA LYS A 35 7.33 10.91 -12.73
C LYS A 35 7.24 10.54 -11.25
N ILE A 36 8.21 10.94 -10.43
CA ILE A 36 8.31 10.58 -9.00
C ILE A 36 7.00 10.86 -8.23
N ASN A 37 6.37 12.01 -8.47
CA ASN A 37 5.12 12.37 -7.79
C ASN A 37 3.95 11.43 -8.15
N VAL A 38 3.90 10.97 -9.40
CA VAL A 38 2.88 10.03 -9.90
C VAL A 38 3.15 8.63 -9.36
N ASP A 39 4.41 8.24 -9.28
CA ASP A 39 4.87 6.97 -8.73
C ASP A 39 4.55 6.90 -7.22
N LEU A 40 4.86 7.96 -6.46
CA LEU A 40 4.49 8.09 -5.05
C LEU A 40 2.98 8.03 -4.83
N LYS A 41 2.19 8.72 -5.66
CA LYS A 41 0.73 8.66 -5.57
C LYS A 41 0.22 7.24 -5.78
N LEU A 42 0.76 6.51 -6.76
CA LEU A 42 0.40 5.11 -6.97
C LEU A 42 0.73 4.25 -5.75
N MET A 43 1.93 4.40 -5.17
CA MET A 43 2.34 3.65 -3.98
C MET A 43 1.41 3.92 -2.79
N ILE A 44 0.98 5.18 -2.59
CA ILE A 44 0.04 5.56 -1.54
C ILE A 44 -1.34 4.92 -1.77
N GLU A 45 -1.90 5.03 -2.98
CA GLU A 45 -3.22 4.45 -3.30
C GLU A 45 -3.20 2.92 -3.22
N PHE A 46 -2.11 2.29 -3.64
CA PHE A 46 -1.92 0.84 -3.53
C PHE A 46 -1.86 0.40 -2.06
N PHE A 47 -1.07 1.08 -1.21
CA PHE A 47 -1.02 0.78 0.22
C PHE A 47 -2.41 0.92 0.86
N LEU A 48 -3.12 2.04 0.64
CA LEU A 48 -4.48 2.23 1.13
C LEU A 48 -5.42 1.11 0.70
N SER A 49 -5.27 0.61 -0.53
CA SER A 49 -6.05 -0.51 -1.05
C SER A 49 -5.71 -1.82 -0.33
N CYS A 50 -4.44 -2.11 -0.07
CA CYS A 50 -4.01 -3.28 0.71
C CYS A 50 -4.60 -3.26 2.13
N LEU A 51 -4.58 -2.10 2.80
CA LEU A 51 -5.16 -1.96 4.15
C LEU A 51 -6.69 -2.18 4.17
N ARG A 52 -7.39 -1.82 3.08
CA ARG A 52 -8.83 -2.06 2.94
C ARG A 52 -9.15 -3.53 2.71
N LEU A 53 -8.33 -4.22 1.92
CA LEU A 53 -8.54 -5.62 1.55
C LEU A 53 -8.16 -6.56 2.70
N ASN A 54 -7.02 -6.31 3.34
CA ASN A 54 -6.56 -7.11 4.46
C ASN A 54 -5.76 -6.24 5.43
N SER A 55 -6.45 -5.73 6.45
CA SER A 55 -5.88 -4.85 7.44
C SER A 55 -4.84 -5.52 8.36
N HIS A 56 -4.79 -6.86 8.39
CA HIS A 56 -3.78 -7.63 9.12
C HIS A 56 -2.50 -7.89 8.31
N ASN A 57 -2.48 -7.60 7.00
CA ASN A 57 -1.31 -7.83 6.16
C ASN A 57 -0.28 -6.70 6.34
N ASN A 58 0.55 -6.86 7.38
CA ASN A 58 1.52 -5.84 7.81
C ASN A 58 2.86 -5.89 7.05
N GLU A 59 2.99 -6.64 5.97
CA GLU A 59 4.28 -6.77 5.28
C GLU A 59 4.75 -5.48 4.61
N ILE A 60 3.84 -4.69 4.03
CA ILE A 60 4.17 -3.36 3.47
C ILE A 60 4.57 -2.39 4.59
N LEU A 61 3.89 -2.47 5.74
CA LEU A 61 4.24 -1.71 6.95
C LEU A 61 5.67 -2.03 7.40
N LYS A 62 6.06 -3.31 7.46
CA LYS A 62 7.42 -3.73 7.83
C LYS A 62 8.49 -3.13 6.91
N VAL A 63 8.25 -3.09 5.60
CA VAL A 63 9.17 -2.48 4.63
C VAL A 63 9.30 -0.97 4.89
N CYS A 64 8.18 -0.28 5.10
CA CYS A 64 8.17 1.18 5.29
C CYS A 64 8.62 1.65 6.68
N LEU A 65 8.61 0.78 7.69
CA LEU A 65 9.07 1.07 9.06
C LEU A 65 10.53 0.69 9.30
N ASN A 66 11.15 -0.08 8.39
CA ASN A 66 12.56 -0.43 8.52
C ASN A 66 13.43 0.83 8.45
N LEU A 67 14.27 1.05 9.46
CA LEU A 67 15.14 2.23 9.57
C LEU A 67 16.16 2.33 8.42
N LEU A 68 16.51 1.21 7.80
CA LEU A 68 17.41 1.13 6.65
C LEU A 68 16.68 1.35 5.32
N SER A 69 15.37 1.55 5.34
CA SER A 69 14.58 1.76 4.13
C SER A 69 14.79 3.17 3.57
N LEU A 70 14.52 3.34 2.28
CA LEU A 70 14.68 4.64 1.62
C LEU A 70 13.58 5.63 2.07
N ALA A 71 13.94 6.91 2.13
CA ALA A 71 13.05 8.00 2.57
C ALA A 71 11.69 8.06 1.83
N MET A 72 11.64 7.59 0.58
CA MET A 72 10.41 7.45 -0.19
C MET A 72 9.37 6.54 0.51
N PHE A 73 9.80 5.43 1.10
CA PHE A 73 8.90 4.51 1.80
C PHE A 73 8.37 5.13 3.10
N HIS A 74 9.23 5.85 3.84
CA HIS A 74 8.82 6.63 5.02
C HIS A 74 7.82 7.74 4.66
N TYR A 75 8.01 8.41 3.52
CA TYR A 75 7.05 9.40 3.04
C TYR A 75 5.70 8.76 2.70
N VAL A 76 5.69 7.62 2.01
CA VAL A 76 4.46 6.89 1.66
C VAL A 76 3.68 6.50 2.91
N ILE A 77 4.32 5.91 3.93
CA ILE A 77 3.61 5.51 5.16
C ILE A 77 3.02 6.71 5.90
N VAL A 78 3.77 7.81 6.03
CA VAL A 78 3.26 9.03 6.68
C VAL A 78 2.05 9.58 5.92
N LYS A 79 2.11 9.61 4.57
CA LYS A 79 0.98 10.07 3.75
C LYS A 79 -0.23 9.15 3.83
N VAL A 80 -0.03 7.83 3.87
CA VAL A 80 -1.09 6.84 4.05
C VAL A 80 -1.78 7.07 5.39
N ILE A 81 -1.02 7.09 6.49
CA ILE A 81 -1.57 7.32 7.85
C ILE A 81 -2.30 8.67 7.91
N TYR A 82 -1.70 9.74 7.39
CA TYR A 82 -2.33 11.05 7.33
C TYR A 82 -3.68 11.01 6.60
N ARG A 83 -3.75 10.33 5.44
CA ARG A 83 -5.01 10.17 4.69
C ARG A 83 -6.03 9.34 5.44
N ILE A 84 -5.62 8.29 6.15
CA ILE A 84 -6.54 7.49 6.95
C ILE A 84 -7.16 8.36 8.06
N ILE A 85 -6.34 9.16 8.76
CA ILE A 85 -6.80 10.06 9.82
C ILE A 85 -7.70 11.16 9.27
N THR A 86 -7.32 11.79 8.16
CA THR A 86 -8.01 12.98 7.64
C THR A 86 -9.25 12.66 6.80
N GLN A 87 -9.34 11.49 6.17
CA GLN A 87 -10.47 11.10 5.32
C GLN A 87 -11.55 10.31 6.08
N LYS A 88 -11.48 10.28 7.43
CA LYS A 88 -12.26 9.40 8.33
C LYS A 88 -13.79 9.53 8.26
N ASN A 89 -14.37 10.47 7.52
CA ASN A 89 -15.78 10.82 7.64
C ASN A 89 -16.66 10.72 6.38
N HIS A 90 -16.19 10.18 5.24
CA HIS A 90 -17.00 10.20 4.02
C HIS A 90 -17.51 8.83 3.53
N LEU A 91 -16.91 7.71 3.94
CA LEU A 91 -17.22 6.40 3.33
C LEU A 91 -17.16 5.25 4.37
N PRO A 92 -18.16 4.35 4.43
CA PRO A 92 -18.25 3.29 5.44
C PRO A 92 -17.19 2.18 5.30
N TRP A 93 -16.50 2.12 4.16
CA TRP A 93 -15.47 1.13 3.84
C TRP A 93 -14.04 1.68 3.98
N TRP A 94 -13.90 2.86 4.60
CA TRP A 94 -12.60 3.45 4.86
C TRP A 94 -11.88 2.71 6.01
N PRO A 95 -10.58 2.38 5.89
CA PRO A 95 -9.90 1.63 6.92
C PRO A 95 -9.85 2.45 8.23
N GLN A 96 -10.17 1.83 9.35
CA GLN A 96 -10.05 2.43 10.68
C GLN A 96 -8.68 2.08 11.30
N ILE A 97 -8.12 3.02 12.06
CA ILE A 97 -6.77 2.91 12.67
C ILE A 97 -6.81 2.10 13.98
N ASP A 98 -7.82 1.27 14.19
CA ASP A 98 -7.92 0.49 15.43
C ASP A 98 -6.90 -0.66 15.50
N ILE A 99 -6.03 -0.79 14.48
CA ILE A 99 -5.00 -1.84 14.33
C ILE A 99 -3.57 -1.32 14.60
N ILE A 100 -3.38 -0.01 14.79
CA ILE A 100 -2.04 0.58 15.06
C ILE A 100 -1.76 0.68 16.58
N TYR A 101 -2.69 0.25 17.44
CA TYR A 101 -2.51 0.18 18.89
C TYR A 101 -2.46 -1.26 19.41
#